data_AF-A0A2V8DAJ8-F1
#
_entry.id   AF-A0A2V8DAJ8-F1
#
_cell.length_a   1.000
_cell.length_b   1.000
_cell.length_c   1.000
_cell.angle_alpha   90.00
_cell.angle_beta   90.00
_cell.angle_gamma   90.00
#
_symmetry.space_group_name_H-M   'P 1'
#
loop_
_entity.id
_entity.type
_entity.pdbx_description
1 polymer ?
#
loop_
_entity_poly.entity_id
_entity_poly.type
_entity_poly.pdbx_seq_one_letter_code
_entity_poly.pdbx_strand_id
1 'polypeptide(L)'
;MVRPLQAVAAVPAEPPPLPAPAAAADVRRAGLLVVIAAACTGFWLLPLPVEPLAHKALAVGAFMILAWMTQVLDHGIAGIIGCFLFWMLGVARFETAFSGFADTSAWFLFGALCFGMMAGQSGLARRLAYLVMRGVGHSYARLLLGLILSDFLLTAIVPSGIARVVIMAAVAMGLVDAFGVGPGSNIARGMFIILTYTATIFDKMLIAGASSITARGAIERFGQVNVFWSQWALAYLPCDILVMLVGWRLTLWMYPPEAATLPGGEDYLRRELRNMGPWSAREMRAATLMGLAIGLWVTDFVHHIPAPMIGLGIGLLAIMPRIGVLDTDDVRRINYLPIFFVAAAVSLSNVLAQTRALDVLTTTLFEWLQPHISTS
;
A
#
# COMPACT_ATOMS: atom_id res chain seq x y z
N MET A 1 16.05 23.63 59.30
CA MET A 1 16.08 22.16 59.17
C MET A 1 15.82 21.80 57.72
N VAL A 2 16.87 21.40 57.00
CA VAL A 2 16.84 21.04 55.57
C VAL A 2 16.51 19.55 55.47
N ARG A 3 15.42 19.18 54.79
CA ARG A 3 15.10 17.79 54.44
C ARG A 3 15.75 17.45 53.09
N PRO A 4 16.49 16.34 52.95
CA PRO A 4 17.13 15.98 51.70
C PRO A 4 16.14 15.36 50.71
N LEU A 5 16.31 15.70 49.44
CA LEU A 5 15.70 15.10 48.25
C LEU A 5 16.36 13.76 47.95
N GLN A 6 15.66 12.62 48.12
CA GLN A 6 15.96 11.37 47.42
C GLN A 6 14.70 10.50 47.26
N ALA A 7 14.20 10.40 46.03
CA ALA A 7 13.51 9.22 45.53
C ALA A 7 13.66 9.23 44.00
N VAL A 8 14.71 8.58 43.51
CA VAL A 8 14.87 8.22 42.10
C VAL A 8 13.71 7.29 41.76
N ALA A 9 12.79 7.75 40.90
CA ALA A 9 11.74 6.89 40.36
C ALA A 9 12.40 5.76 39.56
N ALA A 10 12.13 4.53 39.97
CA ALA A 10 12.65 3.32 39.38
C ALA A 10 12.32 3.25 37.88
N VAL A 11 13.31 2.84 37.08
CA VAL A 11 13.12 2.43 35.68
C VAL A 11 12.06 1.33 35.66
N PRO A 12 10.99 1.43 34.84
CA PRO A 12 10.00 0.36 34.74
C PRO A 12 10.70 -0.92 34.27
N ALA A 13 10.42 -2.03 34.97
CA ALA A 13 10.96 -3.34 34.65
C ALA A 13 10.64 -3.71 33.20
N GLU A 14 11.65 -4.25 32.51
CA GLU A 14 11.52 -4.78 31.14
C GLU A 14 10.39 -5.82 31.11
N PRO A 15 9.43 -5.72 30.17
CA PRO A 15 8.37 -6.72 30.06
C PRO A 15 8.99 -8.11 29.81
N PRO A 16 8.42 -9.19 30.37
CA PRO A 16 8.96 -10.53 30.17
C PRO A 16 9.00 -10.87 28.68
N PRO A 17 10.04 -11.57 28.20
CA PRO A 17 10.14 -11.96 26.80
C PRO A 17 8.92 -12.81 26.43
N LEU A 18 8.25 -12.41 25.36
CA LEU A 18 7.10 -13.14 24.81
C LEU A 18 7.51 -14.60 24.51
N PRO A 19 6.67 -15.61 24.84
CA PRO A 19 6.97 -17.01 24.55
C PRO A 19 7.13 -17.20 23.04
N ALA A 20 8.18 -17.92 22.60
CA ALA A 20 8.54 -18.09 21.20
C ALA A 20 7.40 -18.74 20.37
N PRO A 21 6.73 -18.01 19.45
CA PRO A 21 5.66 -18.57 18.62
C PRO A 21 6.15 -19.21 17.31
N ALA A 22 7.46 -19.30 17.07
CA ALA A 22 8.00 -19.50 15.72
C ALA A 22 7.97 -20.94 15.20
N ALA A 23 8.43 -21.92 16.00
CA ALA A 23 8.72 -23.27 15.47
C ALA A 23 7.48 -24.02 14.94
N ALA A 24 6.34 -23.95 15.64
CA ALA A 24 5.10 -24.62 15.21
C ALA A 24 4.45 -23.95 13.98
N ALA A 25 4.58 -22.63 13.87
CA ALA A 25 4.11 -21.88 12.71
C ALA A 25 4.93 -22.22 11.45
N ASP A 26 6.24 -22.43 11.61
CA ASP A 26 7.14 -22.77 10.51
C ASP A 26 6.92 -24.19 9.98
N VAL A 27 6.67 -25.18 10.86
CA VAL A 27 6.32 -26.55 10.43
C VAL A 27 4.98 -26.57 9.67
N ARG A 28 3.98 -25.82 10.13
CA ARG A 28 2.68 -25.71 9.44
C ARG A 28 2.83 -25.09 8.04
N ARG A 29 3.63 -24.03 7.93
CA ARG A 29 3.92 -23.37 6.64
C ARG A 29 4.67 -24.30 5.70
N ALA A 30 5.68 -25.03 6.20
CA ALA A 30 6.42 -26.00 5.41
C ALA A 30 5.50 -27.13 4.90
N GLY A 31 4.64 -27.69 5.77
CA GLY A 31 3.66 -28.70 5.38
C GLY A 31 2.69 -28.19 4.30
N LEU A 32 2.17 -26.97 4.46
CA LEU A 32 1.28 -26.35 3.48
C LEU A 32 1.98 -26.12 2.13
N LEU A 33 3.25 -25.68 2.14
CA LEU A 33 4.03 -25.50 0.92
C LEU A 33 4.23 -26.82 0.17
N VAL A 34 4.52 -27.90 0.90
CA VAL A 34 4.64 -29.26 0.32
C VAL A 34 3.30 -29.70 -0.28
N VAL A 35 2.18 -29.46 0.40
CA VAL A 35 0.85 -29.79 -0.13
C VAL A 35 0.55 -29.02 -1.42
N ILE A 36 0.81 -27.71 -1.45
CA ILE A 36 0.60 -26.88 -2.65
C ILE A 36 1.51 -27.37 -3.78
N ALA A 37 2.80 -27.60 -3.51
CA ALA A 37 3.74 -28.11 -4.51
C ALA A 37 3.32 -29.48 -5.05
N ALA A 38 2.86 -30.39 -4.18
CA ALA A 38 2.38 -31.70 -4.58
C ALA A 38 1.09 -31.61 -5.41
N ALA A 39 0.15 -30.75 -5.03
CA ALA A 39 -1.09 -30.53 -5.77
C ALA A 39 -0.81 -29.96 -7.17
N CYS A 40 0.05 -28.94 -7.29
CA CYS A 40 0.44 -28.36 -8.57
C CYS A 40 1.26 -29.34 -9.43
N THR A 41 2.09 -30.19 -8.81
CA THR A 41 2.81 -31.26 -9.52
C THR A 41 1.84 -32.35 -10.02
N GLY A 42 0.86 -32.73 -9.19
CA GLY A 42 -0.20 -33.66 -9.59
C GLY A 42 -1.02 -33.11 -10.75
N PHE A 43 -1.38 -31.82 -10.70
CA PHE A 43 -2.04 -31.13 -11.80
C PHE A 43 -1.18 -31.10 -13.06
N TRP A 44 0.12 -30.76 -12.94
CA TRP A 44 1.08 -30.79 -14.05
C TRP A 44 1.15 -32.14 -14.77
N LEU A 45 1.06 -33.25 -14.03
CA LEU A 45 1.15 -34.61 -14.58
C LEU A 45 -0.18 -35.14 -15.13
N LEU A 46 -1.29 -34.43 -14.92
CA LEU A 46 -2.61 -34.89 -15.33
C LEU A 46 -2.74 -34.82 -16.87
N PRO A 47 -3.18 -35.90 -17.54
CA PRO A 47 -3.35 -35.89 -18.99
C PRO A 47 -4.66 -35.20 -19.36
N LEU A 48 -4.63 -33.86 -19.44
CA LEU A 48 -5.76 -33.06 -19.92
C LEU A 48 -5.67 -32.82 -21.44
N PRO A 49 -6.81 -32.70 -22.14
CA PRO A 49 -6.85 -32.42 -23.59
C PRO A 49 -6.56 -30.93 -23.87
N VAL A 50 -5.47 -30.41 -23.33
CA VAL A 50 -5.01 -29.02 -23.44
C VAL A 50 -3.61 -29.03 -24.05
N GLU A 51 -3.25 -27.98 -24.78
CA GLU A 51 -1.89 -27.83 -25.30
C GLU A 51 -0.85 -28.02 -24.17
N PRO A 52 0.17 -28.89 -24.34
CA PRO A 52 1.07 -29.25 -23.23
C PRO A 52 1.79 -28.05 -22.61
N LEU A 53 2.17 -27.06 -23.41
CA LEU A 53 2.85 -25.86 -22.92
C LEU A 53 1.90 -24.97 -22.10
N ALA A 54 0.66 -24.79 -22.58
CA ALA A 54 -0.38 -24.07 -21.86
C ALA A 54 -0.69 -24.72 -20.51
N HIS A 55 -0.84 -26.05 -20.48
CA HIS A 55 -1.15 -26.79 -19.26
C HIS A 55 -0.03 -26.65 -18.21
N LYS A 56 1.24 -26.78 -18.63
CA LYS A 56 2.41 -26.56 -17.77
C LYS A 56 2.46 -25.15 -17.20
N ALA A 57 2.13 -24.15 -18.01
CA ALA A 57 2.07 -22.76 -17.57
C ALA A 57 0.97 -22.53 -16.52
N LEU A 58 -0.21 -23.14 -16.72
CA LEU A 58 -1.30 -23.11 -15.75
C LEU A 58 -0.90 -23.74 -14.41
N ALA A 59 -0.13 -24.83 -14.43
CA ALA A 59 0.29 -25.50 -13.20
C ALA A 59 1.26 -24.65 -12.35
N VAL A 60 2.24 -23.99 -12.98
CA VAL A 60 3.13 -23.05 -12.27
C VAL A 60 2.36 -21.79 -11.86
N GLY A 61 1.46 -21.28 -12.70
CA GLY A 61 0.58 -20.17 -12.35
C GLY A 61 -0.32 -20.47 -11.15
N ALA A 62 -0.89 -21.68 -11.09
CA ALA A 62 -1.68 -22.16 -9.97
C ALA A 62 -0.84 -22.22 -8.68
N PHE A 63 0.42 -22.67 -8.76
CA PHE A 63 1.33 -22.61 -7.61
C PHE A 63 1.49 -21.18 -7.09
N MET A 64 1.75 -20.22 -7.98
CA MET A 64 1.91 -18.81 -7.59
C MET A 64 0.64 -18.27 -6.92
N ILE A 65 -0.53 -18.51 -7.51
CA ILE A 65 -1.82 -18.04 -7.00
C ILE A 65 -2.14 -18.69 -5.64
N LEU A 66 -1.98 -20.01 -5.51
CA LEU A 66 -2.22 -20.71 -4.25
C LEU A 66 -1.25 -20.25 -3.16
N ALA A 67 0.02 -20.02 -3.48
CA ALA A 67 0.99 -19.48 -2.55
C ALA A 67 0.60 -18.07 -2.06
N TRP A 68 0.12 -17.20 -2.96
CA TRP A 68 -0.39 -15.87 -2.61
C TRP A 68 -1.66 -15.91 -1.77
N MET A 69 -2.64 -16.75 -2.13
CA MET A 69 -3.91 -16.88 -1.41
C MET A 69 -3.72 -17.42 0.02
N THR A 70 -2.82 -18.38 0.17
CA THR A 70 -2.55 -19.01 1.47
C THR A 70 -1.55 -18.25 2.33
N GLN A 71 -0.83 -17.28 1.74
CA GLN A 71 0.25 -16.54 2.39
C GLN A 71 1.28 -17.46 3.05
N VAL A 72 1.54 -18.62 2.41
CA VAL A 72 2.51 -19.62 2.91
C VAL A 72 3.94 -19.08 2.85
N LEU A 73 4.20 -18.22 1.88
CA LEU A 73 5.43 -17.46 1.68
C LEU A 73 5.07 -15.97 1.51
N ASP A 74 6.06 -15.10 1.69
CA ASP A 74 5.91 -13.71 1.26
C ASP A 74 5.59 -13.64 -0.23
N HIS A 75 4.71 -12.71 -0.61
CA HIS A 75 4.19 -12.58 -1.97
C HIS A 75 5.29 -12.35 -3.01
N GLY A 76 6.33 -11.59 -2.67
CA GLY A 76 7.49 -11.34 -3.54
C GLY A 76 8.36 -12.58 -3.71
N ILE A 77 8.56 -13.34 -2.61
CA ILE A 77 9.34 -14.59 -2.63
C ILE A 77 8.63 -15.66 -3.47
N ALA A 78 7.33 -15.89 -3.22
CA ALA A 78 6.51 -16.82 -4.00
C ALA A 78 6.51 -16.45 -5.48
N GLY A 79 6.45 -15.15 -5.78
CA GLY A 79 6.52 -14.61 -7.12
C GLY A 79 7.83 -14.96 -7.85
N ILE A 80 8.98 -14.67 -7.23
CA ILE A 80 10.30 -14.99 -7.79
C ILE A 80 10.48 -16.50 -8.00
N ILE A 81 10.03 -17.32 -7.05
CA ILE A 81 10.05 -18.78 -7.19
C ILE A 81 9.23 -19.19 -8.42
N GLY A 82 8.02 -18.64 -8.60
CA GLY A 82 7.20 -18.90 -9.78
C GLY A 82 7.89 -18.53 -11.10
N CYS A 83 8.48 -17.32 -11.18
CA CYS A 83 9.29 -16.88 -12.33
C CYS A 83 10.45 -17.86 -12.62
N PHE A 84 11.16 -18.29 -11.58
CA PHE A 84 12.23 -19.26 -11.72
C PHE A 84 11.72 -20.62 -12.20
N LEU A 85 10.60 -21.12 -11.66
CA LEU A 85 9.98 -22.39 -12.06
C LEU A 85 9.53 -22.37 -13.52
N PHE A 86 9.00 -21.26 -14.04
CA PHE A 86 8.68 -21.13 -15.45
C PHE A 86 9.90 -21.36 -16.36
N TRP A 87 11.05 -20.80 -15.99
CA TRP A 87 12.29 -21.00 -16.73
C TRP A 87 12.87 -22.41 -16.52
N MET A 88 13.00 -22.84 -15.27
CA MET A 88 13.62 -24.11 -14.89
C MET A 88 12.90 -25.32 -15.51
N LEU A 89 11.56 -25.27 -15.57
CA LEU A 89 10.74 -26.34 -16.14
C LEU A 89 10.56 -26.22 -17.66
N GLY A 90 11.22 -25.26 -18.31
CA GLY A 90 11.18 -25.05 -19.75
C GLY A 90 9.82 -24.54 -20.27
N VAL A 91 9.02 -23.90 -19.42
CA VAL A 91 7.72 -23.31 -19.81
C VAL A 91 7.92 -22.02 -20.59
N ALA A 92 8.90 -21.22 -20.19
CA ALA A 92 9.20 -19.96 -20.85
C ALA A 92 10.70 -19.67 -20.83
N ARG A 93 11.17 -18.84 -21.77
CA ARG A 93 12.54 -18.33 -21.74
C ARG A 93 12.73 -17.38 -20.55
N PHE A 94 13.98 -17.20 -20.10
CA PHE A 94 14.30 -16.32 -18.97
C PHE A 94 13.75 -14.91 -19.17
N GLU A 95 13.86 -14.37 -20.38
CA GLU A 95 13.39 -13.02 -20.71
C GLU A 95 11.87 -12.88 -20.56
N THR A 96 11.09 -13.90 -20.91
CA THR A 96 9.64 -13.90 -20.66
C THR A 96 9.34 -14.12 -19.18
N ALA A 97 9.98 -15.11 -18.56
CA ALA A 97 9.72 -15.52 -17.18
C ALA A 97 10.02 -14.43 -16.16
N PHE A 98 10.94 -13.51 -16.48
CA PHE A 98 11.28 -12.33 -15.67
C PHE A 98 10.90 -11.01 -16.35
N SER A 99 10.09 -11.03 -17.41
CA SER A 99 9.75 -9.84 -18.20
C SER A 99 9.14 -8.70 -17.37
N GLY A 100 8.39 -9.01 -16.31
CA GLY A 100 7.77 -8.01 -15.45
C GLY A 100 8.76 -7.20 -14.60
N PHE A 101 10.03 -7.63 -14.49
CA PHE A 101 11.07 -6.83 -13.84
C PHE A 101 11.56 -5.66 -14.71
N ALA A 102 11.33 -5.73 -16.03
CA ALA A 102 11.54 -4.62 -16.96
C ALA A 102 10.25 -3.79 -17.17
N ASP A 103 9.14 -4.16 -16.54
CA ASP A 103 7.87 -3.43 -16.66
C ASP A 103 7.90 -2.13 -15.85
N THR A 104 7.31 -1.08 -16.43
CA THR A 104 7.27 0.23 -15.79
C THR A 104 6.53 0.24 -14.45
N SER A 105 5.58 -0.68 -14.24
CA SER A 105 4.79 -0.77 -13.00
C SER A 105 5.64 -1.13 -11.79
N ALA A 106 6.59 -2.06 -11.95
CA ALA A 106 7.50 -2.46 -10.87
C ALA A 106 8.40 -1.28 -10.45
N TRP A 107 8.91 -0.53 -11.42
CA TRP A 107 9.76 0.63 -11.16
C TRP A 107 8.98 1.87 -10.70
N PHE A 108 7.71 2.00 -11.09
CA PHE A 108 6.83 2.99 -10.51
C PHE A 108 6.67 2.73 -9.01
N LEU A 109 6.47 1.48 -8.62
CA LEU A 109 6.36 1.11 -7.21
C LEU A 109 7.65 1.40 -6.43
N PHE A 110 8.83 1.24 -7.04
CA PHE A 110 10.09 1.69 -6.42
C PHE A 110 10.10 3.19 -6.16
N GLY A 111 9.74 4.01 -7.15
CA GLY A 111 9.60 5.46 -6.99
C GLY A 111 8.62 5.80 -5.86
N ALA A 112 7.45 5.17 -5.86
CA ALA A 112 6.46 5.30 -4.81
C ALA A 112 7.04 4.98 -3.41
N LEU A 113 7.75 3.86 -3.23
CA LEU A 113 8.37 3.53 -1.94
C LEU A 113 9.38 4.61 -1.49
N CYS A 114 10.13 5.22 -2.41
CA CYS A 114 11.00 6.37 -2.12
C CYS A 114 10.20 7.59 -1.61
N PHE A 115 9.04 7.88 -2.20
CA PHE A 115 8.16 8.95 -1.73
C PHE A 115 7.69 8.71 -0.30
N GLY A 116 7.20 7.50 -0.01
CA GLY A 116 6.73 7.14 1.32
C GLY A 116 7.83 7.29 2.37
N MET A 117 9.04 6.83 2.04
CA MET A 117 10.20 6.99 2.92
C MET A 117 10.58 8.46 3.10
N MET A 118 10.64 9.25 2.03
CA MET A 118 10.95 10.68 2.08
C MET A 118 9.95 11.46 2.95
N ALA A 119 8.66 11.17 2.81
CA ALA A 119 7.60 11.81 3.59
C ALA A 119 7.67 11.44 5.07
N GLY A 120 7.94 10.17 5.38
CA GLY A 120 8.09 9.70 6.76
C GLY A 120 9.33 10.28 7.45
N GLN A 121 10.49 10.21 6.79
CA GLN A 121 11.78 10.62 7.36
C GLN A 121 11.94 12.13 7.49
N SER A 122 11.34 12.91 6.59
CA SER A 122 11.39 14.37 6.70
C SER A 122 10.50 14.91 7.82
N GLY A 123 9.47 14.18 8.26
CA GLY A 123 8.42 14.69 9.15
C GLY A 123 7.29 15.42 8.42
N LEU A 124 7.40 15.57 7.09
CA LEU A 124 6.44 16.29 6.26
C LEU A 124 5.02 15.73 6.40
N ALA A 125 4.86 14.41 6.31
CA ALA A 125 3.53 13.81 6.37
C ALA A 125 2.81 14.10 7.69
N ARG A 126 3.54 14.04 8.81
CA ARG A 126 3.00 14.39 10.13
C ARG A 126 2.61 15.87 10.18
N ARG A 127 3.47 16.77 9.69
CA ARG A 127 3.16 18.22 9.66
C ARG A 127 1.91 18.51 8.82
N LEU A 128 1.79 17.92 7.64
CA LEU A 128 0.63 18.09 6.77
C LEU A 128 -0.67 17.60 7.43
N ALA A 129 -0.63 16.46 8.11
CA ALA A 129 -1.77 15.96 8.87
C ALA A 129 -2.25 16.98 9.91
N TYR A 130 -1.34 17.51 10.75
CA TYR A 130 -1.75 18.52 11.74
C TYR A 130 -2.21 19.84 11.13
N LEU A 131 -1.67 20.25 9.98
CA LEU A 131 -2.15 21.43 9.26
C LEU A 131 -3.59 21.27 8.77
N VAL A 132 -3.94 20.10 8.22
CA VAL A 132 -5.31 19.76 7.81
C VAL A 132 -6.22 19.71 9.04
N MET A 133 -5.79 19.05 10.12
CA MET A 133 -6.54 18.94 11.37
C MET A 133 -6.84 20.31 12.00
N ARG A 134 -5.90 21.24 11.92
CA ARG A 134 -6.10 22.62 12.38
C ARG A 134 -7.19 23.35 11.57
N GLY A 135 -7.32 23.05 10.28
CA GLY A 135 -8.30 23.70 9.39
C GLY A 135 -9.75 23.24 9.60
N VAL A 136 -9.96 21.98 10.00
CA VAL A 136 -11.32 21.40 10.13
C VAL A 136 -12.02 21.76 11.45
N GLY A 137 -11.28 22.07 12.51
CA GLY A 137 -11.81 22.43 13.84
C GLY A 137 -11.63 21.34 14.90
N HIS A 138 -12.31 21.47 16.04
CA HIS A 138 -12.01 20.71 17.27
C HIS A 138 -13.17 19.88 17.84
N SER A 139 -14.28 19.73 17.11
CA SER A 139 -15.30 18.74 17.47
C SER A 139 -14.88 17.35 17.02
N TYR A 140 -15.30 16.29 17.72
CA TYR A 140 -15.00 14.91 17.34
C TYR A 140 -15.35 14.62 15.88
N ALA A 141 -16.54 15.05 15.43
CA ALA A 141 -16.96 14.89 14.05
C ALA A 141 -16.02 15.59 13.06
N ARG A 142 -15.58 16.81 13.36
CA ARG A 142 -14.63 17.55 12.50
C ARG A 142 -13.25 16.93 12.51
N LEU A 143 -12.80 16.40 13.66
CA LEU A 143 -11.53 15.70 13.78
C LEU A 143 -11.54 14.38 13.00
N LEU A 144 -12.62 13.60 13.04
CA LEU A 144 -12.77 12.43 12.17
C LEU A 144 -12.68 12.81 10.69
N LEU A 145 -13.39 13.87 10.28
CA LEU A 145 -13.31 14.35 8.91
C LEU A 145 -11.88 14.80 8.56
N GLY A 146 -11.20 15.48 9.47
CA GLY A 146 -9.80 15.87 9.31
C GLY A 146 -8.87 14.67 9.14
N LEU A 147 -9.08 13.57 9.87
CA LEU A 147 -8.30 12.34 9.71
C LEU A 147 -8.53 11.74 8.32
N ILE A 148 -9.78 11.66 7.86
CA ILE A 148 -10.16 11.18 6.53
C ILE A 148 -9.50 12.04 5.44
N LEU A 149 -9.64 13.36 5.53
CA LEU A 149 -9.07 14.29 4.55
C LEU A 149 -7.55 14.26 4.54
N SER A 150 -6.93 14.20 5.73
CA SER A 150 -5.48 14.08 5.85
C SER A 150 -4.99 12.80 5.19
N ASP A 151 -5.66 11.68 5.44
CA ASP A 151 -5.29 10.39 4.86
C ASP A 151 -5.49 10.37 3.33
N PHE A 152 -6.61 10.92 2.83
CA PHE A 152 -6.84 11.08 1.38
C PHE A 152 -5.69 11.88 0.73
N LEU A 153 -5.37 13.06 1.27
CA LEU A 153 -4.29 13.91 0.75
C LEU A 153 -2.92 13.23 0.85
N LEU A 154 -2.67 12.51 1.95
CA LEU A 154 -1.43 11.75 2.13
C LEU A 154 -1.32 10.57 1.16
N THR A 155 -2.41 10.06 0.58
CA THR A 155 -2.35 8.99 -0.43
C THR A 155 -1.45 9.36 -1.61
N ALA A 156 -1.52 10.61 -2.08
CA ALA A 156 -0.70 11.09 -3.19
C ALA A 156 0.80 11.19 -2.84
N ILE A 157 1.11 11.18 -1.55
CA ILE A 157 2.43 11.52 -0.99
C ILE A 157 3.10 10.27 -0.39
N VAL A 158 2.31 9.40 0.23
CA VAL A 158 2.73 8.22 0.98
C VAL A 158 2.01 7.02 0.38
N PRO A 159 2.61 6.35 -0.62
CA PRO A 159 2.03 5.23 -1.35
C PRO A 159 2.15 3.91 -0.59
N SER A 160 1.76 3.95 0.68
CA SER A 160 1.67 2.80 1.56
C SER A 160 0.58 3.07 2.59
N GLY A 161 -0.56 2.40 2.46
CA GLY A 161 -1.63 2.48 3.45
C GLY A 161 -1.14 2.19 4.86
N ILE A 162 -0.27 1.18 5.05
CA ILE A 162 0.29 0.86 6.38
C ILE A 162 1.13 2.03 6.92
N ALA A 163 2.00 2.64 6.10
CA ALA A 163 2.80 3.77 6.55
C ALA A 163 1.92 4.98 6.93
N ARG A 164 0.86 5.24 6.15
CA ARG A 164 -0.13 6.28 6.47
C ARG A 164 -0.86 5.99 7.77
N VAL A 165 -1.32 4.75 7.98
CA VAL A 165 -1.92 4.33 9.25
C VAL A 165 -0.96 4.58 10.41
N VAL A 166 0.33 4.25 10.30
CA VAL A 166 1.31 4.50 11.38
C VAL A 166 1.48 6.00 11.66
N ILE A 167 1.62 6.82 10.62
CA ILE A 167 1.78 8.27 10.76
C ILE A 167 0.54 8.89 11.42
N MET A 168 -0.63 8.55 10.91
CA MET A 168 -1.91 9.08 11.38
C MET A 168 -2.34 8.48 12.72
N ALA A 169 -1.89 7.27 13.05
CA ALA A 169 -2.12 6.67 14.36
C ALA A 169 -1.43 7.48 15.45
N ALA A 170 -0.23 8.02 15.20
CA ALA A 170 0.42 8.93 16.15
C ALA A 170 -0.41 10.19 16.39
N VAL A 171 -1.01 10.75 15.33
CA VAL A 171 -1.91 11.92 15.42
C VAL A 171 -3.18 11.54 16.20
N ALA A 172 -3.79 10.40 15.88
CA ALA A 172 -4.99 9.89 16.54
C ALA A 172 -4.75 9.58 18.02
N MET A 173 -3.63 8.95 18.37
CA MET A 173 -3.25 8.70 19.78
C MET A 173 -3.12 10.00 20.56
N GLY A 174 -2.41 11.00 20.02
CA GLY A 174 -2.31 12.30 20.69
C GLY A 174 -3.68 12.96 20.89
N LEU A 175 -4.60 12.83 19.94
CA LEU A 175 -5.97 13.33 20.10
C LEU A 175 -6.74 12.56 21.17
N VAL A 176 -6.67 11.22 21.16
CA VAL A 176 -7.30 10.36 22.17
C VAL A 176 -6.80 10.72 23.57
N ASP A 177 -5.49 10.89 23.74
CA ASP A 177 -4.89 11.31 25.00
C ASP A 177 -5.36 12.71 25.41
N ALA A 178 -5.45 13.65 24.46
CA ALA A 178 -5.95 15.00 24.70
C ALA A 178 -7.45 15.05 25.03
N PHE A 179 -8.24 14.08 24.55
CA PHE A 179 -9.62 13.87 24.99
C PHE A 179 -9.71 13.31 26.42
N GLY A 180 -8.62 12.75 26.96
CA GLY A 180 -8.57 12.17 28.30
C GLY A 180 -9.41 10.89 28.43
N VAL A 181 -9.63 10.17 27.32
CA VAL A 181 -10.45 8.95 27.29
C VAL A 181 -9.58 7.69 27.41
N GLY A 182 -10.10 6.69 28.11
CA GLY A 182 -9.39 5.42 28.31
C GLY A 182 -9.46 4.44 27.12
N PRO A 183 -8.73 3.33 27.20
CA PRO A 183 -8.81 2.24 26.23
C PRO A 183 -10.25 1.74 26.05
N GLY A 184 -10.66 1.50 24.80
CA GLY A 184 -12.00 1.01 24.48
C GLY A 184 -13.09 2.08 24.33
N SER A 185 -12.74 3.37 24.45
CA SER A 185 -13.65 4.48 24.14
C SER A 185 -14.09 4.48 22.67
N ASN A 186 -15.29 4.98 22.43
CA ASN A 186 -15.84 5.20 21.09
C ASN A 186 -15.05 6.25 20.33
N ILE A 187 -14.53 7.30 20.98
CA ILE A 187 -13.62 8.26 20.34
C ILE A 187 -12.40 7.54 19.73
N ALA A 188 -11.71 6.70 20.52
CA ALA A 188 -10.55 5.96 20.03
C ALA A 188 -10.94 4.95 18.94
N ARG A 189 -12.00 4.15 19.17
CA ARG A 189 -12.48 3.17 18.20
C ARG A 189 -12.83 3.83 16.86
N GLY A 190 -13.56 4.94 16.88
CA GLY A 190 -13.96 5.67 15.69
C GLY A 190 -12.78 6.27 14.94
N MET A 191 -11.80 6.86 15.64
CA MET A 191 -10.59 7.41 14.99
C MET A 191 -9.73 6.33 14.34
N PHE A 192 -9.53 5.19 14.99
CA PHE A 192 -8.68 4.12 14.46
C PHE A 192 -9.36 3.28 13.38
N ILE A 193 -10.67 3.03 13.49
CA ILE A 193 -11.40 2.27 12.47
C ILE A 193 -11.48 3.06 11.16
N ILE A 194 -11.78 4.36 11.23
CA ILE A 194 -11.89 5.17 10.02
C ILE A 194 -10.52 5.30 9.35
N LEU A 195 -9.46 5.52 10.13
CA LEU A 195 -8.10 5.62 9.63
C LEU A 195 -7.67 4.35 8.89
N THR A 196 -7.91 3.19 9.49
CA THR A 196 -7.53 1.90 8.89
C THR A 196 -8.33 1.65 7.62
N TYR A 197 -9.62 1.99 7.64
CA TYR A 197 -10.50 1.84 6.48
C TYR A 197 -10.07 2.73 5.31
N THR A 198 -9.91 4.04 5.54
CA THR A 198 -9.57 5.01 4.49
C THR A 198 -8.20 4.72 3.87
N ALA A 199 -7.22 4.33 4.68
CA ALA A 199 -5.87 4.08 4.19
C ALA A 199 -5.86 2.93 3.16
N THR A 200 -6.71 1.92 3.35
CA THR A 200 -6.81 0.80 2.41
C THR A 200 -7.62 1.12 1.16
N ILE A 201 -8.63 2.00 1.26
CA ILE A 201 -9.51 2.33 0.13
C ILE A 201 -8.85 3.32 -0.81
N PHE A 202 -8.29 4.41 -0.28
CA PHE A 202 -7.70 5.44 -1.12
C PHE A 202 -6.49 4.94 -1.90
N ASP A 203 -5.75 3.95 -1.37
CA ASP A 203 -4.67 3.27 -2.11
C ASP A 203 -5.14 2.66 -3.44
N LYS A 204 -6.43 2.34 -3.57
CA LYS A 204 -7.02 1.78 -4.80
C LYS A 204 -7.57 2.87 -5.73
N MET A 205 -8.11 3.93 -5.15
CA MET A 205 -8.81 5.01 -5.86
C MET A 205 -7.84 6.06 -6.42
N LEU A 206 -6.68 6.23 -5.79
CA LEU A 206 -5.57 7.00 -6.34
C LEU A 206 -4.44 6.06 -6.77
N ILE A 207 -3.76 6.39 -7.87
CA ILE A 207 -2.59 5.62 -8.33
C ILE A 207 -1.40 5.96 -7.43
N ALA A 208 -1.32 5.23 -6.33
CA ALA A 208 -0.31 5.40 -5.29
C ALA A 208 0.20 4.04 -4.82
N GLY A 209 -0.69 3.12 -4.44
CA GLY A 209 -0.31 1.82 -3.89
C GLY A 209 0.03 0.76 -4.95
N ALA A 210 0.63 -0.34 -4.49
CA ALA A 210 0.98 -1.48 -5.35
C ALA A 210 -0.23 -2.03 -6.13
N SER A 211 -1.43 -2.07 -5.53
CA SER A 211 -2.64 -2.59 -6.19
C SER A 211 -3.11 -1.70 -7.33
N SER A 212 -3.18 -0.38 -7.16
CA SER A 212 -3.63 0.55 -8.22
C SER A 212 -2.57 0.70 -9.31
N ILE A 213 -1.29 0.68 -8.96
CA ILE A 213 -0.19 0.63 -9.94
C ILE A 213 -0.26 -0.65 -10.79
N THR A 214 -0.48 -1.81 -10.16
CA THR A 214 -0.61 -3.10 -10.87
C THR A 214 -1.85 -3.12 -11.76
N ALA A 215 -3.00 -2.67 -11.26
CA ALA A 215 -4.23 -2.60 -12.02
C ALA A 215 -4.08 -1.68 -13.24
N ARG A 216 -3.45 -0.50 -13.07
CA ARG A 216 -3.14 0.39 -14.17
C ARG A 216 -2.27 -0.31 -15.22
N GLY A 217 -1.15 -0.91 -14.81
CA GLY A 217 -0.25 -1.61 -15.73
C GLY A 217 -0.96 -2.72 -16.53
N ALA A 218 -1.86 -3.46 -15.87
CA ALA A 218 -2.69 -4.45 -16.54
C ALA A 218 -3.66 -3.83 -17.56
N ILE A 219 -4.34 -2.73 -17.22
CA ILE A 219 -5.24 -2.02 -18.14
C ILE A 219 -4.46 -1.47 -19.34
N GLU A 220 -3.30 -0.86 -19.13
CA GLU A 220 -2.49 -0.31 -20.22
C GLU A 220 -2.04 -1.41 -21.17
N ARG A 221 -1.57 -2.51 -20.60
CA ARG A 221 -1.07 -3.66 -21.36
C ARG A 221 -2.17 -4.37 -22.14
N PHE A 222 -3.30 -4.69 -21.51
CA PHE A 222 -4.33 -5.52 -22.13
C PHE A 222 -5.39 -4.71 -22.88
N GLY A 223 -5.72 -3.53 -22.36
CA GLY A 223 -6.63 -2.60 -23.01
C GLY A 223 -5.99 -1.82 -24.16
N GLN A 224 -4.65 -1.83 -24.27
CA GLN A 224 -3.91 -1.04 -25.28
C GLN A 224 -4.28 0.46 -25.23
N VAL A 225 -4.54 0.96 -24.02
CA VAL A 225 -4.90 2.36 -23.75
C VAL A 225 -3.89 2.96 -22.78
N ASN A 226 -3.58 4.24 -22.91
CA ASN A 226 -2.78 4.93 -21.88
C ASN A 226 -3.69 5.35 -20.73
N VAL A 227 -3.26 5.10 -19.50
CA VAL A 227 -4.00 5.48 -18.31
C VAL A 227 -3.22 6.57 -17.60
N PHE A 228 -3.67 7.81 -17.75
CA PHE A 228 -3.08 8.95 -17.08
C PHE A 228 -3.45 8.97 -15.59
N TRP A 229 -2.53 9.46 -14.76
CA TRP A 229 -2.76 9.61 -13.32
C TRP A 229 -3.91 10.60 -13.07
N SER A 230 -3.93 11.72 -13.80
CA SER A 230 -4.97 12.74 -13.71
C SER A 230 -6.36 12.18 -14.05
N GLN A 231 -6.44 11.38 -15.11
CA GLN A 231 -7.68 10.75 -15.56
C GLN A 231 -8.19 9.75 -14.53
N TRP A 232 -7.31 8.92 -13.97
CA TRP A 232 -7.69 7.97 -12.91
C TRP A 232 -8.19 8.70 -11.67
N ALA A 233 -7.46 9.71 -11.21
CA ALA A 233 -7.84 10.50 -10.04
C ALA A 233 -9.19 11.20 -10.25
N LEU A 234 -9.43 11.80 -11.42
CA LEU A 234 -10.69 12.47 -11.74
C LEU A 234 -11.86 11.48 -11.85
N ALA A 235 -11.63 10.29 -12.42
CA ALA A 235 -12.64 9.25 -12.55
C ALA A 235 -13.08 8.71 -11.18
N TYR A 236 -12.14 8.54 -10.24
CA TYR A 236 -12.44 8.07 -8.89
C TYR A 236 -12.88 9.16 -7.91
N LEU A 237 -12.64 10.45 -8.20
CA LEU A 237 -12.97 11.54 -7.29
C LEU A 237 -14.44 11.54 -6.79
N PRO A 238 -15.47 11.27 -7.61
CA PRO A 238 -16.85 11.15 -7.10
C PRO A 238 -17.00 9.99 -6.11
N CYS A 239 -16.35 8.85 -6.37
CA CYS A 239 -16.34 7.70 -5.48
C CYS A 239 -15.58 7.98 -4.18
N ASP A 240 -14.44 8.66 -4.26
CA ASP A 240 -13.66 9.09 -3.09
C ASP A 240 -14.51 9.98 -2.18
N ILE A 241 -15.18 11.00 -2.75
CA ILE A 241 -16.06 11.91 -1.98
C ILE A 241 -17.20 11.12 -1.33
N LEU A 242 -17.84 10.22 -2.07
CA LEU A 242 -18.92 9.40 -1.54
C LEU A 242 -18.44 8.53 -0.38
N VAL A 243 -17.31 7.82 -0.53
CA VAL A 243 -16.77 6.97 0.53
C VAL A 243 -16.30 7.78 1.73
N MET A 244 -15.71 8.97 1.52
CA MET A 244 -15.38 9.90 2.60
C MET A 244 -16.61 10.27 3.42
N LEU A 245 -17.70 10.69 2.76
CA LEU A 245 -18.93 11.09 3.43
C LEU A 245 -19.64 9.92 4.12
N VAL A 246 -19.74 8.77 3.46
CA VAL A 246 -20.36 7.56 4.01
C VAL A 246 -19.54 7.04 5.18
N GLY A 247 -18.22 6.89 5.04
CA GLY A 247 -17.33 6.43 6.09
C GLY A 247 -17.36 7.36 7.30
N TRP A 248 -17.33 8.68 7.07
CA TRP A 248 -17.48 9.67 8.13
C TRP A 248 -18.81 9.54 8.88
N ARG A 249 -19.93 9.50 8.14
CA ARG A 249 -21.26 9.44 8.73
C ARG A 249 -21.54 8.12 9.46
N LEU A 250 -21.06 7.02 8.89
CA LEU A 250 -21.19 5.68 9.47
C LEU A 250 -20.37 5.56 10.75
N THR A 251 -19.13 6.07 10.75
CA THR A 251 -18.29 6.07 11.95
C THR A 251 -18.93 6.87 13.08
N LEU A 252 -19.50 8.03 12.78
CA LEU A 252 -20.23 8.84 13.76
C LEU A 252 -21.47 8.13 14.32
N TRP A 253 -22.16 7.35 13.50
CA TRP A 253 -23.35 6.60 13.90
C TRP A 253 -22.99 5.37 14.75
N MET A 254 -21.96 4.63 14.37
CA MET A 254 -21.53 3.42 15.08
C MET A 254 -20.75 3.72 16.38
N TYR A 255 -19.99 4.82 16.40
CA TYR A 255 -19.12 5.21 17.50
C TYR A 255 -19.42 6.64 17.96
N PRO A 256 -20.60 6.87 18.60
CA PRO A 256 -20.93 8.16 19.16
C PRO A 256 -19.93 8.53 20.27
N PRO A 257 -19.41 9.77 20.27
CA PRO A 257 -18.32 10.13 21.17
C PRO A 257 -18.77 10.32 22.60
N GLU A 258 -17.90 9.99 23.56
CA GLU A 258 -18.08 10.32 24.97
C GLU A 258 -18.03 11.84 25.22
N ALA A 259 -17.22 12.56 24.43
CA ALA A 259 -17.11 14.01 24.45
C ALA A 259 -17.22 14.57 23.03
N ALA A 260 -18.18 15.47 22.81
CA ALA A 260 -18.43 16.03 21.48
C ALA A 260 -17.30 16.95 20.98
N THR A 261 -16.54 17.54 21.90
CA THR A 261 -15.47 18.51 21.60
C THR A 261 -14.21 18.20 22.36
N LEU A 262 -13.07 18.48 21.73
CA LEU A 262 -11.76 18.31 22.33
C LEU A 262 -11.51 19.38 23.41
N PRO A 263 -11.21 19.00 24.67
CA PRO A 263 -10.85 19.95 25.72
C PRO A 263 -9.59 20.75 25.35
N GLY A 264 -9.64 22.08 25.46
CA GLY A 264 -8.53 22.95 25.03
C GLY A 264 -8.22 22.87 23.53
N GLY A 265 -9.23 22.49 22.72
CA GLY A 265 -9.13 22.05 21.33
C GLY A 265 -8.09 22.74 20.44
N GLU A 266 -8.35 23.97 20.01
CA GLU A 266 -7.44 24.68 19.09
C GLU A 266 -6.03 24.87 19.67
N ASP A 267 -5.94 25.11 20.99
CA ASP A 267 -4.65 25.28 21.66
C ASP A 267 -3.84 23.99 21.67
N TYR A 268 -4.47 22.81 21.76
CA TYR A 268 -3.79 21.53 21.60
C TYR A 268 -3.16 21.41 20.21
N LEU A 269 -3.94 21.59 19.14
CA LEU A 269 -3.45 21.48 17.76
C LEU A 269 -2.36 22.52 17.45
N ARG A 270 -2.51 23.74 17.98
CA ARG A 270 -1.53 24.82 17.82
C ARG A 270 -0.24 24.53 18.59
N ARG A 271 -0.34 23.97 19.80
CA ARG A 271 0.82 23.53 20.58
C ARG A 271 1.59 22.44 19.85
N GLU A 272 0.89 21.46 19.29
CA GLU A 272 1.54 20.35 18.59
C GLU A 272 2.27 20.80 17.32
N LEU A 273 1.65 21.68 16.52
CA LEU A 273 2.34 22.33 15.40
C LEU A 273 3.53 23.20 15.85
N ARG A 274 3.44 23.87 17.00
CA ARG A 274 4.53 24.67 17.56
C ARG A 274 5.68 23.79 18.06
N ASN A 275 5.37 22.64 18.66
CA ASN A 275 6.34 21.66 19.14
C ASN A 275 7.17 21.06 17.99
N MET A 276 6.60 21.00 16.78
CA MET A 276 7.32 20.60 15.56
C MET A 276 8.32 21.65 15.06
N GLY A 277 8.29 22.87 15.60
CA GLY A 277 9.17 23.96 15.19
C GLY A 277 8.90 24.47 13.76
N PRO A 278 9.78 25.36 13.25
CA PRO A 278 9.70 25.85 11.88
C PRO A 278 9.95 24.72 10.87
N TRP A 279 9.60 24.97 9.61
CA TRP A 279 9.88 24.04 8.52
C TRP A 279 11.38 23.78 8.40
N SER A 280 11.76 22.51 8.54
CA SER A 280 13.15 22.10 8.35
C SER A 280 13.51 22.08 6.87
N ALA A 281 14.81 22.17 6.57
CA ALA A 281 15.30 22.04 5.20
C ALA A 281 14.98 20.67 4.57
N ARG A 282 14.81 19.60 5.38
CA ARG A 282 14.38 18.28 4.89
C ARG A 282 12.89 18.29 4.52
N GLU A 283 12.04 18.91 5.34
CA GLU A 283 10.61 19.06 5.06
C GLU A 283 10.35 19.90 3.82
N MET A 284 11.07 21.03 3.67
CA MET A 284 10.94 21.87 2.48
C MET A 284 11.37 21.13 1.21
N ARG A 285 12.50 20.43 1.22
CA ARG A 285 12.95 19.64 0.06
C ARG A 285 11.96 18.52 -0.29
N ALA A 286 11.45 17.80 0.70
CA ALA A 286 10.43 16.78 0.49
C ALA A 286 9.15 17.39 -0.12
N ALA A 287 8.68 18.52 0.42
CA ALA A 287 7.50 19.21 -0.08
C ALA A 287 7.70 19.71 -1.51
N THR A 288 8.88 20.22 -1.86
CA THR A 288 9.21 20.64 -3.23
C THR A 288 9.21 19.46 -4.20
N LEU A 289 9.86 18.34 -3.86
CA LEU A 289 9.91 17.16 -4.73
C LEU A 289 8.52 16.53 -4.92
N MET A 290 7.74 16.41 -3.84
CA MET A 290 6.36 15.89 -3.91
C MET A 290 5.43 16.84 -4.66
N GLY A 291 5.54 18.14 -4.42
CA GLY A 291 4.77 19.15 -5.15
C GLY A 291 5.08 19.12 -6.65
N LEU A 292 6.35 18.94 -7.02
CA LEU A 292 6.78 18.77 -8.41
C LEU A 292 6.15 17.51 -9.03
N ALA A 293 6.20 16.37 -8.33
CA ALA A 293 5.59 15.12 -8.81
C ALA A 293 4.08 15.24 -9.02
N ILE A 294 3.36 15.79 -8.03
CA ILE A 294 1.91 16.01 -8.12
C ILE A 294 1.59 16.98 -9.26
N GLY A 295 2.37 18.05 -9.41
CA GLY A 295 2.20 18.99 -10.52
C GLY A 295 2.37 18.31 -11.89
N LEU A 296 3.38 17.46 -12.04
CA LEU A 296 3.60 16.68 -13.25
C LEU A 296 2.48 15.63 -13.48
N TRP A 297 2.03 14.92 -12.45
CA TRP A 297 0.93 13.96 -12.60
C TRP A 297 -0.40 14.63 -12.94
N VAL A 298 -0.70 15.79 -12.36
CA VAL A 298 -1.94 16.52 -12.65
C VAL A 298 -1.90 17.09 -14.07
N THR A 299 -0.72 17.41 -14.60
CA THR A 299 -0.55 17.98 -15.95
C THR A 299 -0.11 16.96 -16.99
N ASP A 300 -0.23 15.66 -16.70
CA ASP A 300 0.21 14.60 -17.60
C ASP A 300 -0.54 14.56 -18.93
N PHE A 301 -1.78 15.08 -18.98
CA PHE A 301 -2.54 15.29 -20.20
C PHE A 301 -1.94 16.37 -21.13
N VAL A 302 -1.03 17.22 -20.64
CA VAL A 302 -0.35 18.26 -21.43
C VAL A 302 0.96 17.75 -22.01
N HIS A 303 1.81 17.14 -21.18
CA HIS A 303 3.16 16.73 -21.59
C HIS A 303 3.26 15.25 -21.97
N HIS A 304 2.22 14.45 -21.72
CA HIS A 304 2.11 13.03 -22.06
C HIS A 304 3.27 12.16 -21.56
N ILE A 305 3.89 12.55 -20.43
CA ILE A 305 4.95 11.75 -19.81
C ILE A 305 4.25 10.67 -18.97
N PRO A 306 4.59 9.38 -19.13
CA PRO A 306 3.96 8.32 -18.35
C PRO A 306 4.16 8.53 -16.84
N ALA A 307 3.09 8.38 -16.07
CA ALA A 307 3.11 8.48 -14.61
C ALA A 307 4.22 7.64 -13.92
N PRO A 308 4.58 6.41 -14.38
CA PRO A 308 5.69 5.63 -13.86
C PRO A 308 7.02 6.33 -13.94
N MET A 309 7.26 7.03 -15.06
CA MET A 309 8.53 7.71 -15.32
C MET A 309 8.68 8.94 -14.43
N ILE A 310 7.58 9.66 -14.19
CA ILE A 310 7.55 10.78 -13.23
C ILE A 310 7.84 10.27 -11.83
N GLY A 311 7.13 9.24 -11.37
CA GLY A 311 7.31 8.67 -10.04
C GLY A 311 8.72 8.12 -9.82
N LEU A 312 9.26 7.37 -10.79
CA LEU A 312 10.63 6.87 -10.74
C LEU A 312 11.64 8.01 -10.74
N GLY A 313 11.51 8.98 -11.65
CA GLY A 313 12.44 10.10 -11.77
C GLY A 313 12.53 10.94 -10.50
N ILE A 314 11.38 11.31 -9.92
CA ILE A 314 11.34 12.06 -8.65
C ILE A 314 11.85 11.20 -7.49
N GLY A 315 11.53 9.89 -7.47
CA GLY A 315 12.04 8.96 -6.47
C GLY A 315 13.58 8.87 -6.50
N LEU A 316 14.18 8.85 -7.69
CA LEU A 316 15.64 8.89 -7.86
C LEU A 316 16.22 10.24 -7.42
N LEU A 317 15.58 11.36 -7.77
CA LEU A 317 15.99 12.69 -7.30
C LEU A 317 15.96 12.80 -5.77
N ALA A 318 15.03 12.11 -5.10
CA ALA A 318 14.95 12.06 -3.65
C ALA A 318 16.15 11.37 -2.99
N ILE A 319 16.91 10.57 -3.74
CA ILE A 319 18.12 9.85 -3.27
C ILE A 319 19.40 10.62 -3.64
N MET A 320 19.33 11.59 -4.56
CA MET A 320 20.53 12.28 -5.05
C MET A 320 21.22 13.11 -3.97
N PRO A 321 22.57 13.14 -3.94
CA PRO A 321 23.29 13.95 -2.97
C PRO A 321 22.96 15.43 -3.16
N ARG A 322 22.91 16.18 -2.06
CA ARG A 322 22.58 17.63 -1.97
C ARG A 322 21.13 18.02 -2.31
N ILE A 323 20.49 17.35 -3.26
CA ILE A 323 19.10 17.62 -3.67
C ILE A 323 18.11 16.78 -2.86
N GLY A 324 18.40 15.48 -2.75
CA GLY A 324 17.56 14.47 -2.14
C GLY A 324 17.41 14.62 -0.64
N VAL A 325 16.41 13.93 -0.10
CA VAL A 325 16.06 13.87 1.32
C VAL A 325 16.52 12.56 1.94
N LEU A 326 16.74 11.54 1.11
CA LEU A 326 17.12 10.18 1.48
C LEU A 326 18.62 9.96 1.28
N ASP A 327 19.21 9.17 2.16
CA ASP A 327 20.57 8.66 2.01
C ASP A 327 20.59 7.18 1.57
N THR A 328 21.80 6.61 1.45
CA THR A 328 21.96 5.21 1.05
C THR A 328 21.45 4.23 2.09
N ASP A 329 21.52 4.56 3.38
CA ASP A 329 21.03 3.69 4.45
C ASP A 329 19.50 3.68 4.49
N ASP A 330 18.87 4.79 4.13
CA ASP A 330 17.44 4.87 3.90
C ASP A 330 17.02 3.91 2.78
N VAL A 331 17.69 3.97 1.63
CA VAL A 331 17.41 3.09 0.48
C VAL A 331 17.56 1.62 0.86
N ARG A 332 18.58 1.26 1.66
CA ARG A 332 18.79 -0.12 2.16
C ARG A 332 17.63 -0.63 3.03
N ARG A 333 16.84 0.27 3.63
CA ARG A 333 15.67 -0.09 4.46
C ARG A 333 14.38 -0.23 3.65
N ILE A 334 14.40 0.05 2.34
CA ILE A 334 13.23 -0.14 1.49
C ILE A 334 12.86 -1.63 1.47
N ASN A 335 11.59 -1.94 1.68
CA ASN A 335 11.08 -3.28 1.44
C ASN A 335 10.87 -3.48 -0.06
N TYR A 336 11.74 -4.28 -0.69
CA TYR A 336 11.68 -4.56 -2.13
C TYR A 336 10.68 -5.67 -2.50
N LEU A 337 10.16 -6.43 -1.53
CA LEU A 337 9.26 -7.56 -1.79
C LEU A 337 7.99 -7.18 -2.57
N PRO A 338 7.33 -6.02 -2.29
CA PRO A 338 6.21 -5.56 -3.10
C PRO A 338 6.58 -5.32 -4.57
N ILE A 339 7.79 -4.83 -4.86
CA ILE A 339 8.28 -4.64 -6.25
C ILE A 339 8.40 -6.00 -6.93
N PHE A 340 8.99 -6.98 -6.25
CA PHE A 340 9.14 -8.33 -6.78
C PHE A 340 7.81 -9.02 -7.00
N PHE A 341 6.82 -8.78 -6.13
CA PHE A 341 5.47 -9.27 -6.31
C PHE A 341 4.82 -8.70 -7.58
N VAL A 342 4.86 -7.37 -7.77
CA VAL A 342 4.29 -6.73 -8.98
C VAL A 342 4.99 -7.23 -10.24
N ALA A 343 6.32 -7.30 -10.23
CA ALA A 343 7.11 -7.83 -11.34
C ALA A 343 6.77 -9.30 -11.65
N ALA A 344 6.60 -10.14 -10.63
CA ALA A 344 6.24 -11.55 -10.81
C ALA A 344 4.80 -11.71 -11.30
N ALA A 345 3.86 -10.88 -10.85
CA ALA A 345 2.47 -10.89 -11.33
C ALA A 345 2.39 -10.52 -12.82
N VAL A 346 3.12 -9.49 -13.25
CA VAL A 346 3.24 -9.15 -14.68
C VAL A 346 3.92 -10.28 -15.45
N SER A 347 4.97 -10.90 -14.91
CA SER A 347 5.65 -12.02 -15.58
C SER A 347 4.75 -13.24 -15.74
N LEU A 348 4.00 -13.62 -14.70
CA LEU A 348 2.97 -14.67 -14.76
C LEU A 348 2.01 -14.41 -15.91
N SER A 349 1.46 -13.20 -15.96
CA SER A 349 0.54 -12.77 -17.00
C SER A 349 1.13 -12.93 -18.41
N ASN A 350 2.43 -12.64 -18.58
CA ASN A 350 3.12 -12.69 -19.87
C ASN A 350 3.41 -14.11 -20.32
N VAL A 351 3.81 -14.96 -19.38
CA VAL A 351 4.00 -16.38 -19.64
C VAL A 351 2.67 -17.00 -20.04
N LEU A 352 1.59 -16.77 -19.28
CA LEU A 352 0.28 -17.33 -19.61
C LEU A 352 -0.23 -16.87 -20.99
N ALA A 353 0.02 -15.62 -21.37
CA ALA A 353 -0.31 -15.12 -22.70
C ALA A 353 0.53 -15.79 -23.80
N GLN A 354 1.86 -15.88 -23.61
CA GLN A 354 2.76 -16.48 -24.60
C GLN A 354 2.47 -17.97 -24.82
N THR A 355 2.13 -18.70 -23.76
CA THR A 355 1.84 -20.13 -23.83
C THR A 355 0.38 -20.43 -24.20
N ARG A 356 -0.44 -19.42 -24.53
CA ARG A 356 -1.89 -19.54 -24.79
C ARG A 356 -2.68 -20.18 -23.64
N ALA A 357 -2.14 -20.14 -22.44
CA ALA A 357 -2.84 -20.62 -21.23
C ALA A 357 -4.03 -19.72 -20.87
N LEU A 358 -3.96 -18.42 -21.20
CA LEU A 358 -5.10 -17.52 -21.07
C LEU A 358 -6.27 -17.95 -21.96
N ASP A 359 -5.99 -18.38 -23.20
CA ASP A 359 -7.03 -18.80 -24.15
C ASP A 359 -7.84 -19.96 -23.57
N VAL A 360 -7.15 -20.96 -23.00
CA VAL A 360 -7.78 -22.10 -22.30
C VAL A 360 -8.75 -21.61 -21.22
N LEU A 361 -8.31 -20.72 -20.33
CA LEU A 361 -9.15 -20.19 -19.25
C LEU A 361 -10.35 -19.39 -19.80
N THR A 362 -10.13 -18.56 -20.81
CA THR A 362 -11.19 -17.76 -21.41
C THR A 362 -12.22 -18.61 -22.14
N THR A 363 -11.80 -19.61 -22.92
CA THR A 363 -12.70 -20.52 -23.62
C THR A 363 -13.53 -21.33 -22.63
N THR A 364 -12.92 -21.90 -21.59
CA THR A 364 -13.67 -22.62 -20.55
C THR A 364 -14.67 -21.71 -19.82
N LEU A 365 -14.28 -20.47 -19.52
CA LEU A 365 -15.18 -19.49 -18.90
C LEU A 365 -16.34 -19.13 -19.84
N PHE A 366 -16.08 -18.90 -21.12
CA PHE A 366 -17.11 -18.57 -22.10
C PHE A 366 -18.04 -19.74 -22.40
N GLU A 367 -17.53 -20.96 -22.51
CA GLU A 367 -18.36 -22.17 -22.64
C GLU A 367 -19.27 -22.34 -21.43
N TRP A 368 -18.77 -22.03 -20.22
CA TRP A 368 -19.57 -22.04 -19.00
C TRP A 368 -20.59 -20.90 -18.96
N LEU A 369 -20.23 -19.70 -19.43
CA LEU A 369 -21.11 -18.53 -19.45
C LEU A 369 -22.16 -18.59 -20.56
N GLN A 370 -21.87 -19.22 -21.71
CA GLN A 370 -22.71 -19.19 -22.89
C GLN A 370 -24.15 -19.62 -22.60
N PRO A 371 -24.42 -20.71 -21.86
CA PRO A 371 -25.79 -21.09 -21.44
C PRO A 371 -26.52 -20.03 -20.60
N HIS A 372 -25.80 -19.15 -19.91
CA HIS A 372 -26.35 -18.11 -19.04
C HIS A 372 -26.49 -16.74 -19.73
N ILE A 373 -25.79 -16.53 -20.84
CA ILE A 373 -25.87 -15.30 -21.64
C ILE A 373 -26.86 -15.49 -22.80
N SER A 374 -26.94 -16.68 -23.39
CA SER A 374 -27.91 -16.99 -24.45
C SER A 374 -29.26 -17.45 -23.87
N THR A 375 -29.98 -16.53 -23.24
CA THR A 375 -31.44 -16.63 -23.08
C THR A 375 -32.09 -15.39 -23.69
N SER A 376 -32.05 -15.32 -25.02
CA SER A 376 -32.98 -14.62 -25.92
C SER A 376 -32.77 -15.15 -27.33
#